data_AF-A0A2A7MY05-F1
#
_entry.id   AF-A0A2A7MY05-F1
#
_cell.length_a   1.000
_cell.length_b   1.000
_cell.length_c   1.000
_cell.angle_alpha   90.00
_cell.angle_beta   90.00
_cell.angle_gamma   90.00
#
_symmetry.space_group_name_H-M   'P 1'
#
loop_
_entity.id
_entity.type
_entity.pdbx_description
1 polymer ?
#
loop_
_entity_poly.entity_id
_entity_poly.type
_entity_poly.pdbx_seq_one_letter_code
_entity_poly.pdbx_strand_id
1 'polypeptide(L)'
;MTVTTNSTFVDADLSTDLAAAALDMARRFHAGATLWVLSPQWEPHAHHVAVEFVHPVIMGKRALPSVALVEPDPVAQARVATQPGDLLMAVASADQPAVIDAMRRAPAWGARTLWIGSGPRPPAGAADHILWVDSDDPMVPATGRFVLLYHLLWELTHVCFEHPGLLKPEADECADDVCVTCSDEGRLGEVVLEPAEPLGQALVRTAKGEEWVDVSVLGDVAQNDLVLVHAGTAIARVDDGEVDR
;
A
#
# COMPACT_ATOMS: atom_id res chain seq x y z
N MET A 1 -2.04 -37.85 19.41
CA MET A 1 -2.02 -36.57 18.68
C MET A 1 -0.61 -36.04 18.75
N THR A 2 0.20 -36.37 17.75
CA THR A 2 1.55 -35.82 17.59
C THR A 2 1.40 -34.39 17.09
N VAL A 3 1.59 -33.42 17.98
CA VAL A 3 1.81 -32.03 17.58
C VAL A 3 3.18 -32.00 16.94
N THR A 4 3.24 -31.82 15.64
CA THR A 4 4.49 -31.61 14.90
C THR A 4 5.01 -30.20 15.27
N THR A 5 5.76 -30.12 16.36
CA THR A 5 6.40 -28.89 16.85
C THR A 5 7.67 -28.61 16.05
N ASN A 6 7.54 -28.04 14.84
CA ASN A 6 8.69 -27.41 14.17
C ASN A 6 8.31 -26.44 13.02
N SER A 7 7.15 -25.79 13.07
CA SER A 7 6.91 -24.64 12.19
C SER A 7 7.55 -23.39 12.82
N THR A 8 8.59 -22.85 12.18
CA THR A 8 9.09 -21.51 12.49
C THR A 8 7.96 -20.49 12.30
N PHE A 9 7.75 -19.58 13.26
CA PHE A 9 6.69 -18.56 13.16
C PHE A 9 6.89 -17.59 11.99
N VAL A 10 8.16 -17.40 11.58
CA VAL A 10 8.60 -16.66 10.41
C VAL A 10 9.54 -17.59 9.63
N ASP A 11 9.16 -17.99 8.43
CA ASP A 11 10.00 -18.78 7.53
C ASP A 11 10.92 -17.88 6.69
N ALA A 12 11.68 -18.48 5.76
CA ALA A 12 12.65 -17.75 4.94
C ALA A 12 11.99 -16.77 3.96
N ASP A 13 10.82 -17.13 3.41
CA ASP A 13 10.11 -16.30 2.44
C ASP A 13 9.49 -15.09 3.15
N LEU A 14 8.81 -15.31 4.29
CA LEU A 14 8.27 -14.23 5.11
C LEU A 14 9.37 -13.33 5.69
N SER A 15 10.54 -13.89 6.01
CA SER A 15 11.70 -13.08 6.42
C SER A 15 12.20 -12.17 5.30
N THR A 16 12.18 -12.66 4.06
CA THR A 16 12.59 -11.89 2.88
C THR A 16 11.58 -10.76 2.60
N ASP A 17 10.28 -11.08 2.63
CA ASP A 17 9.20 -10.11 2.49
C ASP A 17 9.27 -9.03 3.59
N LEU A 18 9.51 -9.42 4.85
CA LEU A 18 9.68 -8.50 5.98
C LEU A 18 10.87 -7.55 5.77
N ALA A 19 12.02 -8.06 5.32
CA ALA A 19 13.20 -7.24 5.10
C ALA A 19 12.98 -6.21 3.97
N ALA A 20 12.34 -6.61 2.87
CA ALA A 20 12.01 -5.74 1.77
C ALA A 20 11.02 -4.63 2.19
N ALA A 21 9.95 -5.01 2.90
CA ALA A 21 8.95 -4.09 3.42
C ALA A 21 9.57 -3.08 4.39
N ALA A 22 10.40 -3.57 5.33
CA ALA A 22 11.06 -2.73 6.33
C ALA A 22 11.98 -1.68 5.70
N LEU A 23 12.74 -2.05 4.67
CA LEU A 23 13.65 -1.15 3.95
C LEU A 23 12.89 -0.07 3.17
N ASP A 24 11.84 -0.45 2.42
CA ASP A 24 11.01 0.51 1.69
C ASP A 24 10.32 1.47 2.67
N MET A 25 9.74 0.94 3.74
CA MET A 25 9.12 1.74 4.81
C MET A 25 10.11 2.73 5.44
N ALA A 26 11.34 2.30 5.72
CA ALA A 26 12.39 3.16 6.25
C ALA A 26 12.77 4.28 5.29
N ARG A 27 12.88 3.99 3.99
CA ARG A 27 13.16 4.99 2.93
C ARG A 27 12.02 6.00 2.83
N ARG A 28 10.76 5.55 2.88
CA ARG A 28 9.58 6.43 2.85
C ARG A 28 9.53 7.35 4.06
N PHE A 29 9.72 6.83 5.27
CA PHE A 29 9.80 7.66 6.47
C PHE A 29 11.03 8.57 6.51
N HIS A 30 12.15 8.16 5.90
CA HIS A 30 13.31 9.04 5.71
C HIS A 30 12.95 10.24 4.81
N ALA A 31 12.14 10.01 3.78
CA ALA A 31 11.60 11.03 2.89
C ALA A 31 10.41 11.83 3.47
N GLY A 32 9.97 11.53 4.70
CA GLY A 32 8.93 12.29 5.40
C GLY A 32 7.50 11.73 5.30
N ALA A 33 7.34 10.47 4.89
CA ALA A 33 6.04 9.80 4.80
C ALA A 33 5.27 9.74 6.12
N THR A 34 3.95 9.71 6.02
CA THR A 34 3.01 9.28 7.07
C THR A 34 2.53 7.86 6.79
N LEU A 35 2.36 7.06 7.85
CA LEU A 35 1.72 5.74 7.78
C LEU A 35 0.23 5.82 8.12
N TRP A 36 -0.62 5.40 7.19
CA TRP A 36 -2.06 5.27 7.39
C TRP A 36 -2.41 3.78 7.58
N VAL A 37 -3.11 3.43 8.65
CA VAL A 37 -3.35 2.02 9.01
C VAL A 37 -4.83 1.67 9.02
N LEU A 38 -5.17 0.61 8.29
CA LEU A 38 -6.51 0.07 8.12
C LEU A 38 -6.62 -1.30 8.80
N SER A 39 -7.68 -1.54 9.58
CA SER A 39 -7.99 -2.91 10.02
C SER A 39 -9.50 -3.06 10.27
N PRO A 40 -10.34 -3.01 9.22
CA PRO A 40 -11.80 -2.97 9.37
C PRO A 40 -12.39 -4.24 10.02
N GLN A 41 -11.70 -5.38 9.95
CA GLN A 41 -12.15 -6.62 10.62
C GLN A 41 -11.70 -6.70 12.07
N TRP A 42 -10.57 -6.05 12.40
CA TRP A 42 -9.87 -6.20 13.68
C TRP A 42 -9.30 -4.86 14.12
N GLU A 43 -10.19 -3.87 14.28
CA GLU A 43 -9.87 -2.46 14.59
C GLU A 43 -8.74 -2.24 15.61
N PRO A 44 -8.62 -3.03 16.71
CA PRO A 44 -7.52 -2.87 17.65
C PRO A 44 -6.12 -2.94 17.01
N HIS A 45 -5.92 -3.71 15.92
CA HIS A 45 -4.63 -3.77 15.22
C HIS A 45 -4.26 -2.45 14.56
N ALA A 46 -5.22 -1.71 14.00
CA ALA A 46 -4.95 -0.41 13.39
C ALA A 46 -4.47 0.60 14.46
N HIS A 47 -5.14 0.63 15.61
CA HIS A 47 -4.72 1.46 16.74
C HIS A 47 -3.36 1.05 17.30
N HIS A 48 -3.12 -0.25 17.43
CA HIS A 48 -1.87 -0.79 17.96
C HIS A 48 -0.69 -0.34 17.10
N VAL A 49 -0.74 -0.57 15.79
CA VAL A 49 0.30 -0.12 14.86
C VAL A 49 0.45 1.40 14.93
N ALA A 50 -0.64 2.17 14.91
CA ALA A 50 -0.55 3.62 14.96
C ALA A 50 0.17 4.13 16.22
N VAL A 51 -0.17 3.60 17.40
CA VAL A 51 0.42 4.02 18.67
C VAL A 51 1.90 3.67 18.74
N GLU A 52 2.31 2.48 18.29
CA GLU A 52 3.71 2.04 18.42
C GLU A 52 4.68 2.78 17.51
N PHE A 53 4.24 3.20 16.33
CA PHE A 53 5.05 4.03 15.45
C PHE A 53 5.21 5.46 16.02
N VAL A 54 4.17 6.02 16.65
CA VAL A 54 4.23 7.37 17.25
C VAL A 54 4.93 7.38 18.62
N HIS A 55 4.76 6.34 19.42
CA HIS A 55 5.29 6.22 20.79
C HIS A 55 6.21 5.00 20.90
N PRO A 56 7.44 5.10 20.37
CA PRO A 56 8.33 3.95 20.30
C PRO A 56 8.69 3.46 21.72
N VAL A 57 8.49 2.16 21.96
CA VAL A 57 8.72 1.53 23.28
C VAL A 57 10.22 1.47 23.63
N ILE A 58 11.09 1.43 22.62
CA ILE A 58 12.54 1.44 22.83
C ILE A 58 13.04 2.87 23.02
N MET A 59 13.66 3.12 24.17
CA MET A 59 14.25 4.39 24.54
C MET A 59 15.21 4.90 23.45
N GLY A 60 15.01 6.14 23.02
CA GLY A 60 15.88 6.83 22.04
C GLY A 60 15.55 6.57 20.57
N LYS A 61 14.55 5.73 20.25
CA LYS A 61 14.07 5.57 18.86
C LYS A 61 13.24 6.76 18.41
N ARG A 62 13.31 7.07 17.12
CA ARG A 62 12.59 8.16 16.47
C ARG A 62 11.09 7.84 16.43
N ALA A 63 10.25 8.79 16.82
CA ALA A 63 8.81 8.71 16.56
C ALA A 63 8.54 8.86 15.04
N LEU A 64 7.71 7.98 14.50
CA LEU A 64 7.33 7.92 13.09
C LEU A 64 5.84 8.29 12.95
N PRO A 65 5.46 9.20 12.03
CA PRO A 65 4.06 9.60 11.89
C PRO A 65 3.19 8.43 11.47
N SER A 66 2.17 8.10 12.28
CA SER A 66 1.24 7.02 11.98
C SER A 66 -0.16 7.31 12.53
N VAL A 67 -1.20 6.95 11.78
CA VAL A 67 -2.60 7.21 12.11
C VAL A 67 -3.47 6.01 11.75
N ALA A 68 -4.35 5.61 12.68
CA ALA A 68 -5.36 4.59 12.46
C ALA A 68 -6.58 5.17 11.75
N LEU A 69 -7.02 4.51 10.68
CA LEU A 69 -8.21 4.83 9.90
C LEU A 69 -9.33 3.86 10.28
N VAL A 70 -10.20 4.29 11.19
CA VAL A 70 -11.23 3.44 11.84
C VAL A 70 -12.66 3.94 11.63
N GLU A 71 -12.84 4.93 10.77
CA GLU A 71 -14.18 5.43 10.41
C GLU A 71 -14.94 4.40 9.56
N PRO A 72 -16.29 4.50 9.45
CA PRO A 72 -17.11 3.54 8.70
C PRO A 72 -16.72 3.38 7.22
N ASP A 73 -16.14 4.42 6.62
CA ASP A 73 -15.57 4.38 5.27
C ASP A 73 -14.06 4.70 5.33
N PRO A 74 -13.24 3.67 5.63
CA PRO A 74 -11.80 3.86 5.72
C PRO A 74 -11.16 4.20 4.37
N VAL A 75 -11.79 3.82 3.24
CA VAL A 75 -11.25 4.08 1.90
C VAL A 75 -11.39 5.56 1.58
N ALA A 76 -12.56 6.15 1.82
CA ALA A 76 -12.75 7.59 1.67
C ALA A 76 -11.82 8.38 2.61
N GLN A 77 -11.61 7.89 3.84
CA GLN A 77 -10.67 8.52 4.77
C GLN A 77 -9.24 8.47 4.24
N ALA A 78 -8.78 7.31 3.76
CA ALA A 78 -7.46 7.14 3.15
C ALA A 78 -7.30 8.04 1.93
N ARG A 79 -8.31 8.11 1.05
CA ARG A 79 -8.31 8.95 -0.15
C ARG A 79 -8.05 10.43 0.17
N VAL A 80 -8.66 10.96 1.22
CA VAL A 80 -8.50 12.37 1.63
C VAL A 80 -7.18 12.60 2.36
N ALA A 81 -6.78 11.67 3.23
CA ALA A 81 -5.62 11.83 4.11
C ALA A 81 -4.28 11.67 3.39
N THR A 82 -4.21 10.68 2.49
CA THR A 82 -2.97 10.22 1.85
C THR A 82 -2.37 11.29 0.95
N GLN A 83 -1.07 11.54 1.09
CA GLN A 83 -0.26 12.33 0.17
C GLN A 83 0.70 11.45 -0.64
N PRO A 84 1.14 11.88 -1.83
CA PRO A 84 2.17 11.19 -2.57
C PRO A 84 3.44 10.96 -1.73
N GLY A 85 3.90 9.71 -1.67
CA GLY A 85 5.04 9.30 -0.85
C GLY A 85 4.67 8.66 0.49
N ASP A 86 3.41 8.74 0.92
CA ASP A 86 2.91 8.09 2.13
C ASP A 86 2.87 6.56 2.02
N LEU A 87 2.58 5.94 3.17
CA LEU A 87 2.39 4.50 3.32
C LEU A 87 0.94 4.21 3.70
N LEU A 88 0.35 3.19 3.11
CA LEU A 88 -0.95 2.64 3.49
C LEU A 88 -0.78 1.17 3.88
N MET A 89 -1.01 0.85 5.15
CA MET A 89 -0.93 -0.51 5.68
C MET A 89 -2.33 -1.03 6.00
N ALA A 90 -2.64 -2.26 5.63
CA ALA A 90 -3.82 -2.96 6.14
C ALA A 90 -3.47 -4.21 6.94
N VAL A 91 -4.25 -4.47 7.98
CA VAL A 91 -4.28 -5.74 8.71
C VAL A 91 -5.68 -6.35 8.54
N ALA A 92 -5.83 -7.31 7.62
CA ALA A 92 -7.13 -7.91 7.26
C ALA A 92 -6.96 -9.22 6.49
N SER A 93 -8.02 -10.04 6.38
CA SER A 93 -8.09 -11.15 5.43
C SER A 93 -8.11 -10.65 3.98
N ALA A 94 -7.69 -11.50 3.04
CA ALA A 94 -7.51 -11.15 1.63
C ALA A 94 -8.82 -10.80 0.89
N ASP A 95 -9.96 -11.26 1.41
CA ASP A 95 -11.29 -11.04 0.86
C ASP A 95 -11.99 -9.80 1.45
N GLN A 96 -11.31 -9.01 2.29
CA GLN A 96 -11.92 -7.86 2.94
C GLN A 96 -12.14 -6.70 1.94
N PRO A 97 -13.40 -6.34 1.59
CA PRO A 97 -13.69 -5.46 0.45
C PRO A 97 -13.06 -4.07 0.55
N ALA A 98 -13.10 -3.45 1.73
CA ALA A 98 -12.53 -2.13 1.94
C ALA A 98 -10.99 -2.12 1.78
N VAL A 99 -10.32 -3.22 2.12
CA VAL A 99 -8.87 -3.33 1.96
C VAL A 99 -8.51 -3.56 0.50
N ILE A 100 -9.26 -4.43 -0.21
CA ILE A 100 -9.09 -4.63 -1.65
C ILE A 100 -9.21 -3.30 -2.41
N ASP A 101 -10.27 -2.52 -2.13
CA ASP A 101 -10.49 -1.25 -2.81
C ASP A 101 -9.42 -0.21 -2.46
N ALA A 102 -9.00 -0.13 -1.19
CA ALA A 102 -7.93 0.76 -0.77
C ALA A 102 -6.58 0.43 -1.43
N MET A 103 -6.19 -0.85 -1.48
CA MET A 103 -4.92 -1.28 -2.07
C MET A 103 -4.88 -1.01 -3.57
N ARG A 104 -6.02 -1.16 -4.26
CA ARG A 104 -6.12 -0.87 -5.68
C ARG A 104 -6.01 0.63 -5.99
N ARG A 105 -6.57 1.50 -5.14
CA ARG A 105 -6.59 2.96 -5.36
C ARG A 105 -5.33 3.67 -4.88
N ALA A 106 -4.68 3.16 -3.84
CA ALA A 106 -3.51 3.78 -3.22
C ALA A 106 -2.35 4.14 -4.19
N PRO A 107 -2.04 3.36 -5.24
CA PRO A 107 -1.06 3.76 -6.23
C PRO A 107 -1.44 5.05 -6.98
N ALA A 108 -2.72 5.27 -7.28
CA ALA A 108 -3.20 6.53 -7.86
C ALA A 108 -3.07 7.72 -6.90
N TRP A 109 -3.04 7.46 -5.58
CA TRP A 109 -2.77 8.48 -4.57
C TRP A 109 -1.27 8.72 -4.33
N GLY A 110 -0.42 7.89 -4.93
CA GLY A 110 1.04 7.91 -4.75
C GLY A 110 1.50 7.28 -3.43
N ALA A 111 0.65 6.50 -2.76
CA ALA A 111 1.03 5.77 -1.56
C ALA A 111 1.55 4.38 -1.88
N ARG A 112 2.52 3.93 -1.08
CA ARG A 112 3.00 2.54 -1.07
C ARG A 112 2.14 1.71 -0.14
N THR A 113 1.85 0.50 -0.57
CA THR A 113 0.88 -0.40 0.06
C THR A 113 1.54 -1.57 0.77
N LEU A 114 1.04 -1.91 1.94
CA LEU A 114 1.48 -3.04 2.73
C LEU A 114 0.26 -3.79 3.28
N TRP A 115 0.24 -5.11 3.16
CA TRP A 115 -0.88 -5.92 3.63
C TRP A 115 -0.40 -7.06 4.54
N ILE A 116 -0.82 -7.03 5.79
CA ILE A 116 -0.62 -8.08 6.79
C ILE A 116 -1.92 -8.89 6.94
N GLY A 117 -1.84 -10.22 6.90
CA GLY A 117 -3.02 -11.05 7.09
C GLY A 117 -2.72 -12.55 7.15
N SER A 118 -3.77 -13.36 7.09
CA SER A 118 -3.72 -14.82 7.16
C SER A 118 -4.86 -15.47 6.35
N GLY A 119 -4.75 -16.77 6.09
CA GLY A 119 -5.70 -17.53 5.27
C GLY A 119 -5.29 -17.54 3.79
N PRO A 120 -6.24 -17.56 2.83
CA PRO A 120 -5.91 -17.45 1.42
C PRO A 120 -5.12 -16.15 1.14
N ARG A 121 -3.94 -16.26 0.53
CA ARG A 121 -3.08 -15.10 0.24
C ARG A 121 -3.68 -14.26 -0.89
N PRO A 122 -3.62 -12.91 -0.84
CA PRO A 122 -3.97 -12.06 -1.97
C PRO A 122 -3.13 -12.39 -3.21
N PRO A 123 -3.62 -12.14 -4.43
CA PRO A 123 -2.85 -12.38 -5.65
C PRO A 123 -1.59 -11.51 -5.68
N ALA A 124 -0.59 -11.96 -6.44
CA ALA A 124 0.63 -11.18 -6.66
C ALA A 124 0.27 -9.80 -7.27
N GLY A 125 0.88 -8.74 -6.75
CA GLY A 125 0.59 -7.36 -7.17
C GLY A 125 -0.63 -6.72 -6.51
N ALA A 126 -1.34 -7.42 -5.61
CA ALA A 126 -2.45 -6.81 -4.86
C ALA A 126 -2.01 -5.71 -3.88
N ALA A 127 -0.73 -5.70 -3.49
CA ALA A 127 -0.08 -4.64 -2.72
C ALA A 127 1.43 -4.66 -3.05
N ASP A 128 2.16 -3.58 -2.77
CA ASP A 128 3.62 -3.50 -2.96
C ASP A 128 4.33 -4.51 -2.05
N HIS A 129 3.81 -4.72 -0.83
CA HIS A 129 4.34 -5.66 0.14
C HIS A 129 3.20 -6.48 0.78
N ILE A 130 3.35 -7.81 0.84
CA ILE A 130 2.38 -8.71 1.47
C ILE A 130 3.11 -9.54 2.52
N LEU A 131 2.73 -9.38 3.79
CA LEU A 131 3.27 -10.15 4.92
C LEU A 131 2.20 -11.12 5.40
N TRP A 132 2.30 -12.37 4.99
CA TRP A 132 1.21 -13.32 5.17
C TRP A 132 1.57 -14.44 6.13
N VAL A 133 0.66 -14.71 7.06
CA VAL A 133 0.72 -15.84 7.96
C VAL A 133 0.09 -17.06 7.28
N ASP A 134 0.91 -18.06 6.97
CA ASP A 134 0.42 -19.36 6.48
C ASP A 134 -0.20 -20.16 7.64
N SER A 135 -1.52 -20.06 7.77
CA SER A 135 -2.31 -20.76 8.77
C SER A 135 -3.81 -20.66 8.46
N ASP A 136 -4.50 -21.78 8.57
CA ASP A 136 -5.97 -21.87 8.47
C ASP A 136 -6.67 -21.67 9.84
N ASP A 137 -5.93 -21.31 10.90
CA ASP A 137 -6.51 -21.12 12.22
C ASP A 137 -7.27 -19.77 12.28
N PRO A 138 -8.61 -19.78 12.48
CA PRO A 138 -9.40 -18.55 12.56
C PRO A 138 -9.01 -17.67 13.76
N MET A 139 -8.25 -18.21 14.73
CA MET A 139 -7.76 -17.46 15.88
C MET A 139 -6.47 -16.67 15.60
N VAL A 140 -5.82 -16.84 14.44
CA VAL A 140 -4.59 -16.11 14.08
C VAL A 140 -4.64 -14.61 14.44
N PRO A 141 -5.73 -13.87 14.15
CA PRO A 141 -5.83 -12.44 14.51
C PRO A 141 -5.70 -12.14 16.00
N ALA A 142 -5.99 -13.10 16.87
CA ALA A 142 -5.97 -12.97 18.33
C ALA A 142 -4.82 -13.75 19.01
N THR A 143 -4.06 -14.55 18.28
CA THR A 143 -2.92 -15.33 18.83
C THR A 143 -1.64 -14.51 19.04
N GLY A 144 -1.59 -13.28 18.54
CA GLY A 144 -0.41 -12.42 18.57
C GLY A 144 0.50 -12.55 17.33
N ARG A 145 0.16 -13.37 16.33
CA ARG A 145 0.99 -13.51 15.12
C ARG A 145 1.08 -12.22 14.30
N PHE A 146 -0.02 -11.48 14.14
CA PHE A 146 0.05 -10.15 13.50
C PHE A 146 0.87 -9.16 14.33
N VAL A 147 0.73 -9.22 15.66
CA VAL A 147 1.51 -8.41 16.59
C VAL A 147 3.00 -8.61 16.38
N LEU A 148 3.43 -9.87 16.33
CA LEU A 148 4.81 -10.22 16.01
C LEU A 148 5.26 -9.63 14.66
N LEU A 149 4.45 -9.75 13.61
CA LEU A 149 4.84 -9.27 12.28
C LEU A 149 5.02 -7.76 12.22
N TYR A 150 4.07 -6.97 12.72
CA TYR A 150 4.23 -5.52 12.70
C TYR A 150 5.25 -5.00 13.72
N HIS A 151 5.53 -5.75 14.80
CA HIS A 151 6.67 -5.48 15.71
C HIS A 151 8.00 -5.69 15.01
N LEU A 152 8.18 -6.83 14.35
CA LEU A 152 9.40 -7.10 13.58
C LEU A 152 9.58 -6.08 12.46
N LEU A 153 8.51 -5.72 11.75
CA LEU A 153 8.54 -4.67 10.75
C LEU A 153 8.99 -3.34 11.36
N TRP A 154 8.40 -2.92 12.48
CA TRP A 154 8.79 -1.70 13.19
C TRP A 154 10.26 -1.74 13.64
N GLU A 155 10.74 -2.85 14.20
CA GLU A 155 12.12 -3.02 14.63
C GLU A 155 13.10 -2.93 13.45
N LEU A 156 12.82 -3.66 12.37
CA LEU A 156 13.66 -3.69 11.16
C LEU A 156 13.69 -2.35 10.44
N THR A 157 12.57 -1.62 10.39
CA THR A 157 12.54 -0.24 9.90
C THR A 157 13.47 0.66 10.71
N HIS A 158 13.50 0.49 12.03
CA HIS A 158 14.44 1.23 12.88
C HIS A 158 15.90 0.79 12.72
N VAL A 159 16.16 -0.49 12.47
CA VAL A 159 17.50 -0.98 12.12
C VAL A 159 17.99 -0.27 10.85
N CYS A 160 17.15 -0.10 9.84
CA CYS A 160 17.54 0.62 8.62
C CYS A 160 17.96 2.07 8.91
N PHE A 161 17.36 2.76 9.88
CA PHE A 161 17.79 4.10 10.29
C PHE A 161 19.19 4.14 10.93
N GLU A 162 19.65 3.04 11.52
CA GLU A 162 21.00 2.90 12.07
C GLU A 162 22.06 2.69 10.96
N HIS A 163 21.62 2.45 9.73
CA HIS A 163 22.46 2.29 8.55
C HIS A 163 22.09 3.33 7.47
N PRO A 164 22.51 4.61 7.60
CA PRO A 164 22.09 5.69 6.70
C PRO A 164 22.40 5.46 5.21
N GLY A 165 23.37 4.61 4.89
CA GLY A 165 23.68 4.19 3.52
C GLY A 165 22.52 3.46 2.82
N LEU A 166 21.61 2.84 3.58
CA LEU A 166 20.43 2.15 3.06
C LEU A 166 19.28 3.11 2.71
N LEU A 167 19.25 4.31 3.33
CA LEU A 167 18.11 5.22 3.28
C LEU A 167 18.07 6.09 2.02
N LYS A 168 19.21 6.27 1.36
CA LYS A 168 19.26 6.93 0.07
C LYS A 168 18.87 5.87 -0.98
N PRO A 169 17.99 6.19 -1.94
CA PRO A 169 17.88 5.35 -3.13
C PRO A 169 19.28 5.22 -3.72
N GLU A 170 19.61 4.02 -4.21
CA GLU A 170 20.76 3.89 -5.11
C GLU A 170 20.52 4.94 -6.19
N ALA A 171 21.46 5.88 -6.35
CA ALA A 171 21.30 6.96 -7.32
C ALA A 171 20.90 6.28 -8.62
N ASP A 172 19.71 6.62 -9.14
CA ASP A 172 19.20 6.03 -10.36
C ASP A 172 20.37 6.03 -11.35
N GLU A 173 20.87 4.84 -11.70
CA GLU A 173 21.53 4.63 -12.98
C GLU A 173 20.42 4.75 -14.06
N CYS A 174 19.68 5.86 -14.04
CA CYS A 174 19.08 6.40 -15.23
C CYS A 174 20.28 6.69 -16.12
N ALA A 175 20.54 5.75 -17.03
CA ALA A 175 21.24 6.07 -18.24
C ALA A 175 20.58 7.34 -18.81
N ASP A 176 21.29 8.46 -18.75
CA ASP A 176 20.91 9.76 -19.34
C ASP A 176 20.61 9.68 -20.86
N ASP A 177 20.63 8.47 -21.43
CA ASP A 177 20.39 8.14 -22.83
C ASP A 177 18.98 7.58 -23.13
N VAL A 178 18.13 7.33 -22.13
CA VAL A 178 16.72 6.94 -22.39
C VAL A 178 15.82 8.17 -22.40
N CYS A 179 15.43 8.57 -23.60
CA CYS A 179 14.45 9.61 -23.87
C CYS A 179 13.12 9.31 -23.13
N VAL A 180 12.83 10.05 -22.06
CA VAL A 180 11.57 9.98 -21.28
C VAL A 180 10.34 10.30 -22.13
N THR A 181 10.54 10.88 -23.33
CA THR A 181 9.48 11.16 -24.31
C THR A 181 8.88 9.88 -24.94
N CYS A 182 9.49 8.70 -24.73
CA CYS A 182 8.99 7.39 -25.17
C CYS A 182 8.83 6.39 -24.00
N SER A 183 8.68 6.85 -22.76
CA SER A 183 8.34 5.93 -21.67
C SER A 183 6.92 5.40 -21.92
N ASP A 184 6.81 4.16 -22.39
CA ASP A 184 5.56 3.39 -22.60
C ASP A 184 4.83 3.06 -21.28
N GLU A 185 5.09 3.81 -20.21
CA GLU A 185 4.53 3.54 -18.89
C GLU A 185 3.11 4.13 -18.79
N GLY A 186 2.14 3.24 -18.58
CA GLY A 186 0.79 3.63 -18.18
C GLY A 186 0.76 3.92 -16.68
N ARG A 187 0.24 5.08 -16.29
CA ARG A 187 0.12 5.49 -14.89
C ARG A 187 -1.30 5.29 -14.41
N LEU A 188 -1.47 4.68 -13.25
CA LEU A 188 -2.78 4.58 -12.63
C LEU A 188 -3.27 5.98 -12.22
N GLY A 189 -4.52 6.28 -12.54
CA GLY A 189 -5.22 7.49 -12.13
C GLY A 189 -6.61 7.19 -11.60
N GLU A 190 -7.08 8.02 -10.67
CA GLU A 190 -8.44 8.00 -10.14
C GLU A 190 -9.18 9.25 -10.61
N VAL A 191 -10.36 9.09 -11.18
CA VAL A 191 -11.18 10.20 -11.69
C VAL A 191 -11.77 10.98 -10.53
N VAL A 192 -11.42 12.28 -10.46
CA VAL A 192 -11.89 13.22 -9.44
C VAL A 192 -13.12 13.97 -9.92
N LEU A 193 -13.10 14.43 -11.17
CA LEU A 193 -14.23 15.11 -11.82
C LEU A 193 -14.50 14.47 -13.17
N GLU A 194 -15.77 14.15 -13.40
CA GLU A 194 -16.30 13.62 -14.66
C GLU A 194 -16.16 14.63 -15.80
N PRO A 195 -16.06 14.16 -17.06
CA PRO A 195 -16.01 15.06 -18.19
C PRO A 195 -17.35 15.79 -18.35
N ALA A 196 -17.29 17.11 -18.59
CA ALA A 196 -18.50 17.92 -18.81
C ALA A 196 -19.24 17.55 -20.11
N GLU A 197 -18.54 16.91 -21.06
CA GLU A 197 -19.07 16.46 -22.34
C GLU A 197 -18.60 15.01 -22.60
N PRO A 198 -19.37 14.16 -23.31
CA PRO A 198 -19.08 12.73 -23.49
C PRO A 198 -17.73 12.36 -24.12
N LEU A 199 -17.04 13.32 -24.75
CA LEU A 199 -15.71 13.15 -25.36
C LEU A 199 -14.72 14.22 -24.85
N GLY A 200 -14.98 14.74 -23.65
CA GLY A 200 -14.19 15.79 -23.02
C GLY A 200 -13.02 15.26 -22.20
N GLN A 201 -12.48 16.14 -21.36
CA GLN A 201 -11.43 15.79 -20.41
C GLN A 201 -12.03 15.58 -19.01
N ALA A 202 -11.48 14.63 -18.28
CA ALA A 202 -11.76 14.41 -16.86
C ALA A 202 -10.59 14.93 -16.02
N LEU A 203 -10.87 15.39 -14.79
CA LEU A 203 -9.81 15.67 -13.82
C LEU A 203 -9.44 14.35 -13.15
N VAL A 204 -8.18 13.93 -13.28
CA VAL A 204 -7.69 12.65 -12.78
C VAL A 204 -6.56 12.90 -11.78
N ARG A 205 -6.67 12.28 -10.61
CA ARG A 205 -5.60 12.23 -9.61
C ARG A 205 -4.68 11.06 -9.94
N THR A 206 -3.39 11.35 -10.07
CA THR A 206 -2.34 10.34 -10.19
C THR A 206 -1.33 10.47 -9.05
N ALA A 207 -0.38 9.55 -8.96
CA ALA A 207 0.72 9.63 -8.00
C ALA A 207 1.53 10.94 -8.09
N LYS A 208 1.49 11.64 -9.23
CA LYS A 208 2.20 12.92 -9.46
C LYS A 208 1.34 14.15 -9.16
N GLY A 209 0.08 13.96 -8.76
CA GLY A 209 -0.90 15.03 -8.56
C GLY A 209 -2.06 14.95 -9.55
N GLU A 210 -2.90 15.99 -9.56
CA GLU A 210 -4.06 16.08 -10.42
C GLU A 210 -3.69 16.64 -11.79
N GLU A 211 -4.22 16.03 -12.85
CA GLU A 211 -4.06 16.47 -14.23
C GLU A 211 -5.35 16.28 -15.04
N TRP A 212 -5.54 17.11 -16.06
CA TRP A 212 -6.63 16.93 -17.02
C TRP A 212 -6.24 15.87 -18.04
N VAL A 213 -7.06 14.82 -18.13
CA VAL A 213 -6.82 13.66 -18.98
C VAL A 213 -7.92 13.56 -20.04
N ASP A 214 -7.52 13.36 -21.29
CA ASP A 214 -8.45 13.03 -22.36
C ASP A 214 -9.03 11.63 -22.15
N VAL A 215 -10.35 11.55 -21.95
CA VAL A 215 -11.07 10.29 -21.72
C VAL A 215 -11.94 9.86 -22.91
N SER A 216 -11.83 10.55 -24.04
CA SER A 216 -12.64 10.31 -25.24
C SER A 216 -12.56 8.87 -25.78
N VAL A 217 -11.43 8.18 -25.53
CA VAL A 217 -11.22 6.77 -25.90
C VAL A 217 -12.10 5.82 -25.07
N LEU A 218 -12.38 6.15 -23.81
CA LEU A 218 -13.16 5.31 -22.89
C LEU A 218 -14.66 5.62 -22.93
N GLY A 219 -15.04 6.83 -23.34
CA GLY A 219 -16.42 7.31 -23.34
C GLY A 219 -16.88 7.68 -21.92
N ASP A 220 -17.92 7.02 -21.41
CA ASP A 220 -18.56 7.37 -20.13
C ASP A 220 -17.66 7.02 -18.94
N VAL A 221 -16.89 7.98 -18.42
CA VAL A 221 -16.05 7.81 -17.23
C VAL A 221 -16.71 8.52 -16.04
N ALA A 222 -16.86 7.81 -14.93
CA ALA A 222 -17.53 8.30 -13.72
C ALA A 222 -16.52 8.72 -12.64
N GLN A 223 -16.98 9.52 -11.67
CA GLN A 223 -16.19 9.84 -10.50
C GLN A 223 -15.78 8.56 -9.74
N ASN A 224 -14.53 8.51 -9.29
CA ASN A 224 -13.89 7.37 -8.63
C ASN A 224 -13.55 6.17 -9.53
N ASP A 225 -13.78 6.25 -10.85
CA ASP A 225 -13.24 5.26 -11.78
C ASP A 225 -11.72 5.28 -11.73
N LEU A 226 -11.12 4.09 -11.82
CA LEU A 226 -9.69 3.93 -12.03
C LEU A 226 -9.39 3.79 -13.51
N VAL A 227 -8.43 4.57 -13.98
CA VAL A 227 -8.04 4.62 -15.40
C VAL A 227 -6.53 4.49 -15.54
N LEU A 228 -6.10 3.90 -16.66
CA LEU A 228 -4.71 3.87 -17.06
C LEU A 228 -4.42 5.08 -17.96
N VAL A 229 -3.58 5.99 -17.50
CA VAL A 229 -3.22 7.23 -18.19
C VAL A 229 -1.87 7.08 -18.89
N HIS A 230 -1.85 7.32 -20.19
CA HIS A 230 -0.64 7.32 -21.00
C HIS A 230 -0.64 8.53 -21.93
N ALA A 231 0.47 9.28 -21.97
CA ALA A 231 0.63 10.48 -22.80
C ALA A 231 -0.52 11.52 -22.70
N GLY A 232 -1.16 11.64 -21.53
CA GLY A 232 -2.28 12.58 -21.30
C GLY A 232 -3.66 12.05 -21.71
N THR A 233 -3.76 10.78 -22.12
CA THR A 233 -5.00 10.10 -22.51
C THR A 233 -5.26 8.90 -21.60
N ALA A 234 -6.50 8.69 -21.20
CA ALA A 234 -6.94 7.48 -20.52
C ALA A 234 -7.17 6.38 -21.58
N ILE A 235 -6.37 5.32 -21.51
CA ILE A 235 -6.34 4.25 -22.54
C ILE A 235 -7.08 2.99 -22.12
N ALA A 236 -7.34 2.80 -20.82
CA ALA A 236 -8.14 1.70 -20.28
C ALA A 236 -8.83 2.11 -18.99
N ARG A 237 -9.99 1.53 -18.68
CA ARG A 237 -10.51 1.46 -17.31
C ARG A 237 -9.88 0.27 -16.60
N VAL A 238 -9.62 0.41 -15.31
CA VAL A 238 -9.14 -0.67 -14.46
C VAL A 238 -10.34 -1.21 -13.68
N ASP A 239 -10.93 -2.28 -14.21
CA ASP A 239 -12.12 -2.90 -13.63
C ASP A 239 -11.82 -3.63 -12.31
N ASP A 240 -12.87 -3.97 -11.55
CA ASP A 240 -12.83 -4.75 -10.30
C ASP A 240 -12.26 -6.19 -10.45
N GLY A 241 -11.80 -6.57 -11.65
CA GLY A 241 -11.06 -7.79 -11.93
C GLY A 241 -11.56 -8.53 -13.17
N GLU A 242 -10.77 -8.51 -14.25
CA GLU A 242 -10.51 -9.75 -14.99
C GLU A 242 -9.57 -10.61 -14.12
N VAL A 243 -10.14 -11.23 -13.08
CA VAL A 243 -9.59 -12.50 -12.59
C VAL A 243 -10.25 -13.55 -13.46
N ASP A 244 -9.47 -14.09 -14.38
CA ASP A 244 -9.86 -15.10 -15.36
C ASP A 244 -10.70 -16.23 -14.70
N ARG A 245 -11.71 -16.69 -15.43
CA ARG A 245 -12.62 -17.77 -15.01
C ARG A 245 -11.92 -19.12 -14.96
#